data_AF-A0A956H7M3-F1
#
_entry.id   AF-A0A956H7M3-F1
#
_cell.length_a   1.000
_cell.length_b   1.000
_cell.length_c   1.000
_cell.angle_alpha   90.00
_cell.angle_beta   90.00
_cell.angle_gamma   90.00
#
_symmetry.space_group_name_H-M   'P 1'
#
loop_
_entity.id
_entity.type
_entity.pdbx_description
1 polymer ?
#
loop_
_entity_poly.entity_id
_entity_poly.type
_entity_poly.pdbx_seq_one_letter_code
_entity_poly.pdbx_strand_id
1 'polypeptide(L)'
;MTPRSLPLFVFAAASLVTLAACEPRENPYQVKSKGAPDLHKIDNTASEEELAEQRKAAGFPSQDEIAEENAKMFEKGAREYIKTRMSEYRDFMKEFRGYLDQIEKQAPKWKDDAAFGKFDEKYRKSVKEFTDTYDTLTGDGIEGGNTQAEIGAAFRDFEQLNADIGPGVADNEALPEALKRIRERLDKVDGILDEIEKDETLEINADYKPKKKKKK
;
A
#
# COMPACT_ATOMS: atom_id res chain seq x y z
N MET A 1 29.77 76.50 36.30
CA MET A 1 28.85 77.52 36.82
C MET A 1 27.42 77.02 36.63
N THR A 2 26.72 76.66 37.70
CA THR A 2 25.24 76.69 37.77
C THR A 2 24.77 78.16 37.77
N PRO A 3 23.47 78.53 37.61
CA PRO A 3 22.20 77.75 37.56
C PRO A 3 21.34 78.13 36.31
N ARG A 4 20.11 77.67 36.04
CA ARG A 4 18.80 78.15 36.56
C ARG A 4 17.70 77.59 35.63
N SER A 5 16.74 76.81 36.17
CA SER A 5 15.30 77.13 36.30
C SER A 5 14.44 77.24 35.01
N LEU A 6 13.45 76.34 34.95
CA LEU A 6 12.16 76.28 34.20
C LEU A 6 11.54 77.63 33.73
N PRO A 7 10.74 77.65 32.64
CA PRO A 7 9.33 77.23 32.78
C PRO A 7 8.68 76.45 31.62
N LEU A 8 7.74 75.62 32.06
CA LEU A 8 6.53 75.12 31.40
C LEU A 8 5.85 76.22 30.59
N PHE A 9 5.49 75.99 29.33
CA PHE A 9 4.23 76.50 28.77
C PHE A 9 3.73 75.64 27.59
N VAL A 10 2.58 75.03 27.89
CA VAL A 10 1.56 74.38 27.07
C VAL A 10 1.43 74.92 25.64
N PHE A 11 1.41 74.01 24.65
CA PHE A 11 0.49 74.10 23.51
C PHE A 11 -0.07 72.71 23.21
N ALA A 12 -1.35 72.53 23.53
CA ALA A 12 -2.14 71.37 23.15
C ALA A 12 -2.51 71.49 21.67
N ALA A 13 -1.95 70.62 20.83
CA ALA A 13 -2.45 70.37 19.48
C ALA A 13 -3.45 69.21 19.55
N ALA A 14 -4.74 69.55 19.59
CA ALA A 14 -5.83 68.60 19.45
C ALA A 14 -5.92 68.15 17.99
N SER A 15 -5.21 67.08 17.65
CA SER A 15 -5.42 66.36 16.39
C SER A 15 -6.67 65.48 16.53
N LEU A 16 -7.80 65.98 16.04
CA LEU A 16 -9.00 65.20 15.77
C LEU A 16 -8.69 64.16 14.68
N VAL A 17 -8.25 62.97 15.10
CA VAL A 17 -8.30 61.78 14.26
C VAL A 17 -9.73 61.29 14.30
N THR A 18 -10.49 61.59 13.24
CA THR A 18 -11.76 60.93 12.95
C THR A 18 -11.50 59.44 12.76
N LEU A 19 -11.77 58.66 13.80
CA LEU A 19 -11.94 57.22 13.70
C LEU A 19 -13.16 56.96 12.82
N ALA A 20 -12.92 56.68 11.54
CA ALA A 20 -13.88 55.97 10.72
C ALA A 20 -14.22 54.67 11.46
N ALA A 21 -15.48 54.54 11.88
CA ALA A 21 -16.01 53.30 12.41
C ALA A 21 -15.86 52.23 11.33
N CYS A 22 -14.90 51.32 11.51
CA CYS A 22 -14.94 50.03 10.83
C CYS A 22 -16.14 49.28 11.39
N GLU A 23 -17.27 49.35 10.68
CA GLU A 23 -18.33 48.37 10.87
C GLU A 23 -17.72 46.98 10.68
N PRO A 24 -17.85 46.07 11.67
CA PRO A 24 -17.39 44.71 11.49
C PRO A 24 -18.20 44.09 10.35
N ARG A 25 -17.55 43.82 9.21
CA ARG A 25 -18.13 43.00 8.15
C ARG A 25 -18.45 41.63 8.75
N GLU A 26 -19.74 41.29 8.82
CA GLU A 26 -20.17 39.96 9.23
C GLU A 26 -19.50 38.91 8.34
N ASN A 27 -18.86 37.94 8.98
CA ASN A 27 -18.27 36.80 8.28
C ASN A 27 -19.42 35.89 7.81
N PRO A 28 -19.68 35.75 6.50
CA PRO A 28 -20.78 34.92 6.00
C PRO A 28 -20.58 33.42 6.28
N TYR A 29 -19.42 33.02 6.80
CA TYR A 29 -19.09 31.65 7.18
C TYR A 29 -19.11 31.42 8.70
N GLN A 30 -19.69 32.33 9.49
CA GLN A 30 -19.80 32.15 10.93
C GLN A 30 -20.81 31.04 11.25
N VAL A 31 -20.30 29.80 11.35
CA VAL A 31 -21.09 28.65 11.77
C VAL A 31 -21.47 28.89 13.22
N LYS A 32 -22.78 28.94 13.52
CA LYS A 32 -23.27 28.92 14.91
C LYS A 32 -22.72 27.66 15.56
N SER A 33 -21.71 27.82 16.42
CA SER A 33 -21.28 26.75 17.31
C SER A 33 -22.49 26.36 18.15
N LYS A 34 -23.10 25.22 17.81
CA LYS A 34 -23.81 24.44 18.83
C LYS A 34 -22.71 24.08 19.80
N GLY A 35 -22.74 24.67 21.00
CA GLY A 35 -21.69 24.48 22.00
C GLY A 35 -21.34 23.00 22.12
N ALA A 36 -20.05 22.71 22.35
CA ALA A 36 -19.61 21.34 22.58
C ALA A 36 -20.50 20.71 23.67
N PRO A 37 -20.96 19.46 23.50
CA PRO A 37 -21.73 18.76 24.52
C PRO A 37 -20.99 18.85 25.86
N ASP A 38 -21.70 19.24 26.91
CA ASP A 38 -21.16 19.29 28.27
C ASP A 38 -20.87 17.86 28.73
N LEU A 39 -19.60 17.45 28.63
CA LEU A 39 -19.14 16.08 28.92
C LEU A 39 -19.41 15.67 30.37
N HIS A 40 -19.67 16.61 31.28
CA HIS A 40 -20.03 16.34 32.67
C HIS A 40 -21.50 15.95 32.87
N LYS A 41 -22.33 16.06 31.83
CA LYS A 41 -23.76 15.66 31.82
C LYS A 41 -24.02 14.37 31.05
N ILE A 42 -22.98 13.76 30.50
CA ILE A 42 -23.10 12.46 29.84
C ILE A 42 -23.12 11.40 30.94
N ASP A 43 -24.20 10.62 30.96
CA ASP A 43 -24.32 9.49 31.87
C ASP A 43 -23.39 8.36 31.39
N ASN A 44 -22.24 8.23 32.05
CA ASN A 44 -21.18 7.30 31.66
C ASN A 44 -21.39 5.89 32.24
N THR A 45 -22.58 5.57 32.76
CA THR A 45 -22.90 4.26 33.35
C THR A 45 -23.50 3.27 32.37
N ALA A 46 -23.77 3.68 31.12
CA ALA A 46 -24.26 2.78 30.10
C ALA A 46 -23.22 1.69 29.80
N SER A 47 -23.68 0.44 29.68
CA SER A 47 -22.80 -0.66 29.30
C SER A 47 -22.31 -0.49 27.85
N GLU A 48 -21.23 -1.19 27.47
CA GLU A 48 -20.74 -1.16 26.09
C GLU A 48 -21.82 -1.57 25.08
N GLU A 49 -22.68 -2.50 25.46
CA GLU A 49 -23.82 -2.98 24.67
C GLU A 49 -24.90 -1.89 24.50
N GLU A 50 -25.27 -1.20 25.58
CA GLU A 50 -26.23 -0.10 25.55
C GLU A 50 -25.71 1.10 24.72
N LEU A 51 -24.41 1.40 24.81
CA LEU A 51 -23.79 2.42 23.98
C LEU A 51 -23.75 2.03 22.50
N ALA A 52 -23.53 0.75 22.19
CA ALA A 52 -23.57 0.25 20.82
C ALA A 52 -24.99 0.32 20.23
N GLU A 53 -26.01 -0.05 21.00
CA GLU A 53 -27.41 0.08 20.60
C GLU A 53 -27.82 1.54 20.39
N GLN A 54 -27.42 2.45 21.28
CA GLN A 54 -27.69 3.90 21.12
C GLN A 54 -27.00 4.48 19.89
N ARG A 55 -25.75 4.08 19.60
CA ARG A 55 -25.04 4.47 18.38
C ARG A 55 -25.76 3.98 17.13
N LYS A 56 -26.18 2.72 17.12
CA LYS A 56 -26.95 2.12 16.03
C LYS A 56 -28.30 2.81 15.84
N ALA A 57 -29.01 3.10 16.93
CA ALA A 57 -30.30 3.82 16.90
C ALA A 57 -30.16 5.27 16.41
N ALA A 58 -29.01 5.91 16.64
CA ALA A 58 -28.67 7.23 16.12
C ALA A 58 -28.15 7.21 14.67
N GLY A 59 -28.13 6.04 14.02
CA GLY A 59 -27.70 5.88 12.63
C GLY A 59 -26.18 5.94 12.42
N PHE A 60 -25.39 5.79 13.50
CA PHE A 60 -23.94 5.63 13.36
C PHE A 60 -23.62 4.18 12.96
N PRO A 61 -22.74 3.96 11.97
CA PRO A 61 -22.31 2.63 11.61
C PRO A 61 -21.60 1.97 12.79
N SER A 62 -21.82 0.66 12.94
CA SER A 62 -21.11 -0.18 13.89
C SER A 62 -19.62 -0.27 13.56
N GLN A 63 -18.81 -0.71 14.52
CA GLN A 63 -17.38 -0.93 14.27
C GLN A 63 -17.15 -1.96 13.16
N ASP A 64 -17.98 -2.99 13.09
CA ASP A 64 -17.90 -4.02 12.06
C ASP A 64 -18.22 -3.46 10.66
N GLU A 65 -19.25 -2.62 10.55
CA GLU A 65 -19.60 -1.95 9.29
C GLU A 65 -18.47 -1.01 8.82
N ILE A 66 -17.87 -0.26 9.74
CA ILE A 66 -16.72 0.61 9.44
C ILE A 66 -15.52 -0.23 9.00
N ALA A 67 -15.23 -1.33 9.69
CA ALA A 67 -14.12 -2.21 9.35
C ALA A 67 -14.30 -2.86 7.97
N GLU A 68 -15.51 -3.29 7.64
CA GLU A 68 -15.85 -3.87 6.34
C GLU A 68 -15.73 -2.83 5.21
N GLU A 69 -16.25 -1.62 5.40
CA GLU A 69 -16.12 -0.53 4.43
C GLU A 69 -14.66 -0.15 4.20
N ASN A 70 -13.89 -0.02 5.28
CA ASN A 70 -12.46 0.25 5.20
C ASN A 70 -11.73 -0.86 4.43
N ALA A 71 -12.00 -2.14 4.74
CA ALA A 71 -11.39 -3.27 4.04
C ALA A 71 -11.71 -3.25 2.53
N LYS A 72 -12.95 -2.92 2.14
CA LYS A 72 -13.33 -2.75 0.73
C LYS A 72 -12.57 -1.60 0.07
N MET A 73 -12.43 -0.47 0.74
CA MET A 73 -11.69 0.68 0.21
C MET A 73 -10.19 0.39 0.06
N PHE A 74 -9.58 -0.30 1.03
CA PHE A 74 -8.19 -0.75 0.94
C PHE A 74 -7.99 -1.74 -0.22
N GLU A 75 -8.87 -2.74 -0.34
CA GLU A 75 -8.78 -3.71 -1.43
C GLU A 75 -9.01 -3.06 -2.80
N LYS A 76 -9.93 -2.09 -2.90
CA LYS A 76 -10.11 -1.31 -4.13
C LYS A 76 -8.81 -0.59 -4.51
N GLY A 77 -8.21 0.16 -3.58
CA GLY A 77 -6.95 0.87 -3.83
C GLY A 77 -5.81 -0.08 -4.22
N ALA A 78 -5.74 -1.26 -3.60
CA ALA A 78 -4.80 -2.30 -3.97
C ALA A 78 -5.01 -2.83 -5.40
N ARG A 79 -6.25 -3.07 -5.81
CA ARG A 79 -6.58 -3.48 -7.18
C ARG A 79 -6.27 -2.38 -8.21
N GLU A 80 -6.50 -1.12 -7.87
CA GLU A 80 -6.12 0.05 -8.70
C GLU A 80 -4.60 0.16 -8.85
N TYR A 81 -3.83 -0.10 -7.78
CA TYR A 81 -2.37 -0.18 -7.83
C TYR A 81 -1.90 -1.23 -8.85
N ILE A 82 -2.53 -2.41 -8.84
CA ILE A 82 -2.22 -3.52 -9.75
C ILE A 82 -2.63 -3.17 -11.18
N LYS A 83 -3.85 -2.66 -11.38
CA LYS A 83 -4.34 -2.28 -12.70
C LYS A 83 -3.46 -1.24 -13.37
N THR A 84 -2.97 -0.27 -12.60
CA THR A 84 -1.98 0.73 -13.05
C THR A 84 -0.70 0.08 -13.58
N ARG A 85 -0.30 -1.06 -13.00
CA ARG A 85 0.97 -1.78 -13.28
C ARG A 85 0.73 -3.11 -14.00
N MET A 86 -0.42 -3.27 -14.66
CA MET A 86 -0.86 -4.57 -15.18
C MET A 86 0.20 -5.25 -16.05
N SER A 87 0.86 -4.49 -16.93
CA SER A 87 1.93 -5.02 -17.78
C SER A 87 3.14 -5.54 -16.99
N GLU A 88 3.53 -4.88 -15.89
CA GLU A 88 4.63 -5.33 -15.04
C GLU A 88 4.28 -6.61 -14.28
N TYR A 89 3.04 -6.73 -13.80
CA TYR A 89 2.54 -7.98 -13.20
C TYR A 89 2.53 -9.13 -14.21
N ARG A 90 2.01 -8.92 -15.43
CA ARG A 90 2.01 -9.96 -16.48
C ARG A 90 3.43 -10.41 -16.85
N ASP A 91 4.33 -9.45 -16.98
CA ASP A 91 5.74 -9.71 -17.23
C ASP A 91 6.38 -10.50 -16.10
N PHE A 92 6.10 -10.14 -14.84
CA PHE A 92 6.59 -10.84 -13.66
C PHE A 92 6.09 -12.27 -13.63
N MET A 93 4.79 -12.50 -13.87
CA MET A 93 4.19 -13.84 -13.92
C MET A 93 4.84 -14.71 -15.02
N LYS A 94 5.10 -14.12 -16.20
CA LYS A 94 5.80 -14.79 -17.28
C LYS A 94 7.23 -15.17 -16.90
N GLU A 95 7.97 -14.25 -16.28
CA GLU A 95 9.34 -14.50 -15.82
C GLU A 95 9.36 -15.59 -14.73
N PHE A 96 8.42 -15.54 -13.80
CA PHE A 96 8.26 -16.54 -12.74
C PHE A 96 8.07 -17.94 -13.32
N ARG A 97 7.12 -18.11 -14.26
CA ARG A 97 6.93 -19.40 -14.97
C ARG A 97 8.20 -19.83 -15.71
N GLY A 98 8.93 -18.88 -16.27
CA GLY A 98 10.23 -19.14 -16.91
C GLY A 98 11.26 -19.78 -15.98
N TYR A 99 11.34 -19.35 -14.72
CA TYR A 99 12.24 -19.96 -13.73
C TYR A 99 11.82 -21.40 -13.38
N LEU A 100 10.52 -21.67 -13.21
CA LEU A 100 10.02 -23.03 -12.95
C LEU A 100 10.35 -23.98 -14.10
N ASP A 101 10.12 -23.54 -15.33
CA ASP A 101 10.45 -24.27 -16.54
C ASP A 101 11.96 -24.51 -16.68
N GLN A 102 12.77 -23.53 -16.31
CA GLN A 102 14.22 -23.64 -16.33
C GLN A 102 14.69 -24.69 -15.31
N ILE A 103 14.13 -24.71 -14.10
CA ILE A 103 14.43 -25.74 -13.09
C ILE A 103 14.05 -27.12 -13.65
N GLU A 104 12.81 -27.30 -14.09
CA GLU A 104 12.29 -28.58 -14.58
C GLU A 104 13.13 -29.14 -15.75
N LYS A 105 13.52 -28.30 -16.71
CA LYS A 105 14.28 -28.71 -17.90
C LYS A 105 15.76 -28.95 -17.64
N GLN A 106 16.35 -28.29 -16.63
CA GLN A 106 17.78 -28.36 -16.35
C GLN A 106 18.11 -29.34 -15.23
N ALA A 107 17.18 -29.57 -14.29
CA ALA A 107 17.37 -30.49 -13.17
C ALA A 107 17.92 -31.88 -13.58
N PRO A 108 17.44 -32.54 -14.65
CA PRO A 108 17.97 -33.85 -15.07
C PRO A 108 19.46 -33.82 -15.50
N LYS A 109 20.04 -32.64 -15.72
CA LYS A 109 21.44 -32.45 -16.14
C LYS A 109 22.37 -32.22 -14.95
N TRP A 110 21.85 -31.90 -13.77
CA TRP A 110 22.64 -31.64 -12.57
C TRP A 110 22.96 -32.97 -11.86
N LYS A 111 23.82 -33.79 -12.46
CA LYS A 111 24.18 -35.10 -11.90
C LYS A 111 25.19 -35.02 -10.76
N ASP A 112 25.98 -33.95 -10.74
CA ASP A 112 27.05 -33.69 -9.79
C ASP A 112 27.17 -32.17 -9.54
N ASP A 113 27.97 -31.80 -8.53
CA ASP A 113 28.22 -30.41 -8.15
C ASP A 113 28.80 -29.57 -9.29
N ALA A 114 29.61 -30.16 -10.17
CA ALA A 114 30.23 -29.44 -11.28
C ALA A 114 29.19 -29.09 -12.37
N ALA A 115 28.26 -30.00 -12.65
CA ALA A 115 27.14 -29.76 -13.56
C ALA A 115 26.15 -28.74 -12.99
N PHE A 116 25.83 -28.83 -11.70
CA PHE A 116 24.98 -27.85 -11.01
C PHE A 116 25.65 -26.47 -10.95
N GLY A 117 26.92 -26.38 -10.57
CA GLY A 117 27.66 -25.12 -10.42
C GLY A 117 27.69 -24.27 -11.69
N LYS A 118 27.79 -24.89 -12.88
CA LYS A 118 27.73 -24.17 -14.18
C LYS A 118 26.37 -23.51 -14.42
N PHE A 119 25.31 -24.12 -13.93
CA PHE A 119 23.97 -23.54 -13.98
C PHE A 119 23.83 -22.44 -12.92
N ASP A 120 24.22 -22.76 -11.70
CA ASP A 120 24.01 -21.95 -10.49
C ASP A 120 24.68 -20.57 -10.58
N GLU A 121 25.86 -20.48 -11.19
CA GLU A 121 26.64 -19.24 -11.32
C GLU A 121 25.83 -18.07 -11.93
N LYS A 122 25.11 -18.32 -13.03
CA LYS A 122 24.25 -17.30 -13.68
C LYS A 122 22.86 -17.28 -13.10
N TYR A 123 22.39 -18.43 -12.63
CA TYR A 123 21.05 -18.57 -12.11
C TYR A 123 20.84 -17.76 -10.83
N ARG A 124 21.73 -17.82 -9.82
CA ARG A 124 21.59 -17.04 -8.57
C ARG A 124 21.49 -15.54 -8.81
N LYS A 125 22.30 -15.02 -9.74
CA LYS A 125 22.24 -13.61 -10.12
C LYS A 125 20.87 -13.25 -10.70
N SER A 126 20.32 -14.13 -11.53
CA SER A 126 19.02 -13.92 -12.17
C SER A 126 17.89 -13.99 -11.14
N VAL A 127 17.92 -14.99 -10.24
CA VAL A 127 16.96 -15.10 -9.13
C VAL A 127 17.02 -13.89 -8.20
N LYS A 128 18.22 -13.36 -7.92
CA LYS A 128 18.35 -12.11 -7.15
C LYS A 128 17.65 -10.94 -7.84
N GLU A 129 17.91 -10.72 -9.13
CA GLU A 129 17.25 -9.65 -9.90
C GLU A 129 15.73 -9.85 -10.00
N PHE A 130 15.27 -11.10 -10.05
CA PHE A 130 13.87 -11.46 -10.00
C PHE A 130 13.24 -11.15 -8.62
N THR A 131 13.96 -11.42 -7.54
CA THR A 131 13.56 -11.05 -6.16
C THR A 131 13.48 -9.54 -6.00
N ASP A 132 14.49 -8.80 -6.46
CA ASP A 132 14.47 -7.33 -6.45
C ASP A 132 13.27 -6.76 -7.26
N THR A 133 12.89 -7.45 -8.33
CA THR A 133 11.72 -7.10 -9.14
C THR A 133 10.42 -7.36 -8.39
N TYR A 134 10.31 -8.51 -7.72
CA TYR A 134 9.19 -8.82 -6.83
C TYR A 134 9.05 -7.76 -5.72
N ASP A 135 10.13 -7.46 -4.99
CA ASP A 135 10.11 -6.48 -3.90
C ASP A 135 9.70 -5.10 -4.41
N THR A 136 10.27 -4.67 -5.54
CA THR A 136 9.92 -3.37 -6.15
C THR A 136 8.47 -3.32 -6.62
N LEU A 137 7.99 -4.37 -7.29
CA LEU A 137 6.63 -4.41 -7.83
C LEU A 137 5.59 -4.35 -6.72
N THR A 138 5.95 -4.89 -5.55
CA THR A 138 5.02 -5.15 -4.45
C THR A 138 5.21 -4.20 -3.28
N GLY A 139 6.11 -3.21 -3.41
CA GLY A 139 6.42 -2.27 -2.35
C GLY A 139 6.88 -2.98 -1.08
N ASP A 140 7.81 -3.94 -1.23
CA ASP A 140 8.28 -4.80 -0.15
C ASP A 140 7.14 -5.59 0.53
N GLY A 141 6.14 -6.00 -0.26
CA GLY A 141 4.97 -6.75 0.18
C GLY A 141 3.84 -5.90 0.79
N ILE A 142 3.94 -4.57 0.76
CA ILE A 142 2.91 -3.66 1.31
C ILE A 142 1.78 -3.40 0.31
N GLU A 143 2.08 -3.42 -0.99
CA GLU A 143 1.17 -3.00 -2.06
C GLU A 143 0.45 -4.18 -2.72
N GLY A 144 -0.77 -3.95 -3.22
CA GLY A 144 -1.51 -4.94 -4.03
C GLY A 144 -2.40 -5.92 -3.26
N GLY A 145 -2.56 -5.75 -1.94
CA GLY A 145 -3.66 -6.34 -1.16
C GLY A 145 -3.76 -7.86 -1.27
N ASN A 146 -4.97 -8.40 -1.42
CA ASN A 146 -5.18 -9.85 -1.46
C ASN A 146 -4.51 -10.52 -2.67
N THR A 147 -4.47 -9.84 -3.82
CA THR A 147 -3.79 -10.37 -5.01
C THR A 147 -2.29 -10.53 -4.74
N GLN A 148 -1.68 -9.57 -4.05
CA GLN A 148 -0.30 -9.67 -3.63
C GLN A 148 -0.06 -10.80 -2.62
N ALA A 149 -1.01 -11.06 -1.72
CA ALA A 149 -0.91 -12.19 -0.79
C ALA A 149 -0.82 -13.54 -1.54
N GLU A 150 -1.57 -13.70 -2.62
CA GLU A 150 -1.51 -14.90 -3.47
C GLU A 150 -0.18 -15.01 -4.22
N ILE A 151 0.31 -13.91 -4.79
CA ILE A 151 1.63 -13.86 -5.43
C ILE A 151 2.73 -14.20 -4.42
N GLY A 152 2.68 -13.60 -3.22
CA GLY A 152 3.64 -13.86 -2.14
C GLY A 152 3.61 -15.31 -1.65
N ALA A 153 2.45 -15.97 -1.66
CA ALA A 153 2.37 -17.40 -1.36
C ALA A 153 3.12 -18.24 -2.41
N ALA A 154 2.93 -17.94 -3.70
CA ALA A 154 3.67 -18.61 -4.78
C ALA A 154 5.18 -18.31 -4.69
N PHE A 155 5.55 -17.06 -4.38
CA PHE A 155 6.94 -16.64 -4.25
C PHE A 155 7.66 -17.38 -3.12
N ARG A 156 7.04 -17.50 -1.94
CA ARG A 156 7.60 -18.29 -0.82
C ARG A 156 7.76 -19.77 -1.16
N ASP A 157 6.79 -20.36 -1.84
CA ASP A 157 6.91 -21.75 -2.33
C ASP A 157 8.11 -21.91 -3.30
N PHE A 158 8.35 -20.90 -4.14
CA PHE A 158 9.50 -20.85 -5.01
C PHE A 158 10.82 -20.65 -4.27
N GLU A 159 10.87 -19.77 -3.26
CA GLU A 159 12.07 -19.60 -2.43
C GLU A 159 12.47 -20.91 -1.76
N GLN A 160 11.49 -21.66 -1.22
CA GLN A 160 11.74 -22.98 -0.65
C GLN A 160 12.27 -23.95 -1.71
N LEU A 161 11.60 -24.06 -2.86
CA LEU A 161 12.09 -24.89 -3.96
C LEU A 161 13.52 -24.51 -4.35
N ASN A 162 13.80 -23.22 -4.46
CA ASN A 162 15.08 -22.68 -4.85
C ASN A 162 16.20 -22.91 -3.82
N ALA A 163 15.86 -23.03 -2.54
CA ALA A 163 16.80 -23.45 -1.50
C ALA A 163 17.12 -24.94 -1.59
N ASP A 164 16.19 -25.75 -2.10
CA ASP A 164 16.29 -27.21 -2.13
C ASP A 164 16.83 -27.77 -3.46
N ILE A 165 17.02 -26.93 -4.50
CA ILE A 165 17.61 -27.41 -5.77
C ILE A 165 19.11 -27.72 -5.62
N GLY A 166 19.54 -28.77 -6.31
CA GLY A 166 20.93 -29.19 -6.34
C GLY A 166 21.14 -30.43 -7.20
N PRO A 167 22.32 -31.06 -7.12
CA PRO A 167 22.58 -32.29 -7.84
C PRO A 167 21.58 -33.41 -7.48
N GLY A 168 21.09 -34.12 -8.49
CA GLY A 168 20.15 -35.24 -8.31
C GLY A 168 18.71 -34.83 -7.95
N VAL A 169 18.38 -33.54 -7.88
CA VAL A 169 17.03 -33.08 -7.52
C VAL A 169 15.94 -33.59 -8.47
N ALA A 170 16.28 -33.92 -9.71
CA ALA A 170 15.36 -34.49 -10.68
C ALA A 170 14.81 -35.87 -10.26
N ASP A 171 15.55 -36.62 -9.45
CA ASP A 171 15.14 -37.93 -8.95
C ASP A 171 14.29 -37.83 -7.66
N ASN A 172 14.12 -36.61 -7.11
CA ASN A 172 13.30 -36.36 -5.95
C ASN A 172 11.82 -36.25 -6.33
N GLU A 173 11.00 -37.16 -5.80
CA GLU A 173 9.55 -37.21 -6.03
C GLU A 173 8.81 -35.93 -5.60
N ALA A 174 9.40 -35.11 -4.71
CA ALA A 174 8.83 -33.84 -4.29
C ALA A 174 8.95 -32.72 -5.35
N LEU A 175 9.89 -32.82 -6.29
CA LEU A 175 10.14 -31.76 -7.28
C LEU A 175 8.92 -31.52 -8.20
N PRO A 176 8.33 -32.55 -8.84
CA PRO A 176 7.14 -32.36 -9.67
C PRO A 176 5.95 -31.74 -8.90
N GLU A 177 5.72 -32.17 -7.66
CA GLU A 177 4.63 -31.64 -6.83
C GLU A 177 4.88 -30.19 -6.38
N ALA A 178 6.14 -29.82 -6.10
CA ALA A 178 6.49 -28.43 -5.82
C ALA A 178 6.26 -27.53 -7.04
N LEU A 179 6.73 -27.95 -8.22
CA LEU A 179 6.52 -27.21 -9.47
C LEU A 179 5.03 -27.05 -9.80
N LYS A 180 4.25 -28.13 -9.65
CA LYS A 180 2.80 -28.13 -9.86
C LYS A 180 2.09 -27.16 -8.92
N ARG A 181 2.36 -27.24 -7.61
CA ARG A 181 1.75 -26.36 -6.61
C ARG A 181 2.00 -24.89 -6.90
N ILE A 182 3.25 -24.53 -7.26
CA ILE A 182 3.57 -23.15 -7.61
C ILE A 182 2.78 -22.73 -8.87
N ARG A 183 2.76 -23.57 -9.92
CA ARG A 183 2.03 -23.29 -11.16
C ARG A 183 0.53 -23.07 -10.92
N GLU A 184 -0.11 -23.90 -10.09
CA GLU A 184 -1.52 -23.75 -9.73
C GLU A 184 -1.81 -22.42 -9.03
N ARG A 185 -0.91 -21.96 -8.14
CA ARG A 185 -1.02 -20.63 -7.54
C ARG A 185 -0.86 -19.53 -8.59
N LEU A 186 0.08 -19.68 -9.53
CA LEU A 186 0.27 -18.71 -10.60
C LEU A 186 -0.95 -18.65 -11.53
N ASP A 187 -1.61 -19.78 -11.80
CA ASP A 187 -2.85 -19.83 -12.59
C ASP A 187 -3.99 -19.09 -11.88
N LYS A 188 -4.11 -19.26 -10.55
CA LYS A 188 -5.06 -18.50 -9.73
C LYS A 188 -4.79 -16.99 -9.80
N VAL A 189 -3.52 -16.58 -9.70
CA VAL A 189 -3.14 -15.16 -9.83
C VAL A 189 -3.48 -14.63 -11.22
N ASP A 190 -3.20 -15.37 -12.29
CA ASP A 190 -3.56 -14.95 -13.65
C ASP A 190 -5.07 -14.71 -13.80
N GLY A 191 -5.91 -15.55 -13.18
CA GLY A 191 -7.35 -15.33 -13.11
C GLY A 191 -7.74 -14.03 -12.39
N ILE A 192 -7.09 -13.72 -11.26
CA ILE A 192 -7.32 -12.46 -10.53
C ILE A 192 -6.87 -11.25 -11.34
N LEU A 193 -5.72 -11.33 -12.02
CA LEU A 193 -5.23 -10.27 -12.90
C LEU A 193 -6.19 -10.02 -14.07
N ASP A 194 -6.76 -11.08 -14.66
CA ASP A 194 -7.80 -10.98 -15.69
C ASP A 194 -9.05 -10.25 -15.19
N GLU A 195 -9.47 -10.52 -13.96
CA GLU A 195 -10.61 -9.84 -13.34
C GLU A 195 -10.30 -8.35 -13.10
N ILE A 196 -9.13 -8.02 -12.56
CA ILE A 196 -8.69 -6.63 -12.33
C ILE A 196 -8.58 -5.85 -13.64
N GLU A 197 -8.04 -6.47 -14.68
CA GLU A 197 -7.87 -5.85 -15.99
C GLU A 197 -9.21 -5.45 -16.62
N LYS A 198 -10.23 -6.31 -16.48
CA LYS A 198 -11.58 -6.12 -17.04
C LYS A 198 -12.49 -5.25 -16.17
N ASP A 199 -12.10 -4.97 -14.92
CA ASP A 199 -12.91 -4.22 -13.97
C ASP A 199 -12.88 -2.72 -14.26
N GLU A 200 -13.87 -2.23 -15.00
CA GLU A 200 -13.99 -0.82 -15.40
C GLU A 200 -14.18 0.16 -14.23
N THR A 201 -14.50 -0.33 -13.02
CA THR A 201 -14.70 0.53 -11.83
C THR A 201 -13.40 0.96 -11.16
N LEU A 202 -12.28 0.34 -11.54
CA LEU A 202 -10.95 0.63 -11.04
C LEU A 202 -10.27 1.73 -11.85
N GLU A 203 -9.73 2.71 -11.14
CA GLU A 203 -8.98 3.83 -11.72
C GLU A 203 -7.52 3.45 -12.02
N ILE A 204 -6.96 4.06 -13.07
CA ILE A 204 -5.54 3.92 -13.45
C ILE A 204 -4.84 5.24 -13.13
N ASN A 205 -3.71 5.16 -12.42
CA ASN A 205 -2.86 6.33 -12.22
C ASN A 205 -2.12 6.69 -13.53
N ALA A 206 -2.60 7.74 -14.20
CA ALA A 206 -2.03 8.22 -15.46
C ALA A 206 -0.61 8.80 -15.34
N ASP A 207 -0.21 9.23 -14.13
CA ASP A 207 1.13 9.78 -13.88
C ASP A 207 2.17 8.67 -13.63
N TYR A 208 1.72 7.43 -13.44
CA TYR A 208 2.62 6.30 -13.26
C TYR A 208 3.44 6.04 -14.52
N LYS A 209 4.76 5.92 -14.33
CA LYS A 209 5.70 5.58 -15.38
C LYS A 209 6.48 4.34 -14.97
N PRO A 210 6.32 3.20 -15.66
CA PRO A 210 7.03 1.99 -15.32
C PRO A 210 8.53 2.22 -15.40
N LYS A 211 9.28 1.66 -14.44
CA LYS A 211 10.74 1.72 -14.48
C LYS A 211 11.20 0.94 -15.71
N LYS A 212 12.02 1.56 -16.57
CA LYS A 212 12.57 0.87 -17.74
C LYS A 212 13.38 -0.33 -17.28
N LYS A 213 12.94 -1.54 -17.62
CA LYS A 213 13.76 -2.75 -17.44
C LYS A 213 15.08 -2.55 -18.16
N LYS A 214 16.20 -2.79 -17.46
CA LYS A 214 17.51 -2.88 -18.11
C LYS A 214 17.46 -4.07 -19.06
N LYS A 215 17.59 -3.84 -20.36
CA LYS A 215 17.69 -4.94 -21.34
C LYS A 215 18.90 -5.80 -20.95
N LYS A 216 18.64 -7.09 -20.69
CA LYS A 216 19.68 -8.12 -20.58
C LYS A 216 20.21 -8.47 -21.96
#